data_AF-A0A8T4TSN3-F1
#
_entry.id   AF-A0A8T4TSN3-F1
#
_cell.length_a   1.000
_cell.length_b   1.000
_cell.length_c   1.000
_cell.angle_alpha   90.00
_cell.angle_beta   90.00
_cell.angle_gamma   90.00
#
_symmetry.space_group_name_H-M   'P 1'
#
loop_
_entity.id
_entity.type
_entity.pdbx_description
1 polymer ?
#
loop_
_entity_poly.entity_id
_entity_poly.type
_entity_poly.pdbx_seq_one_letter_code
_entity_poly.pdbx_strand_id
1 'polypeptide(L)' 'MPKNHNERFYFLEKYFREIYEKVSELFKIYIKSYNLRLGIKESNYVKNYANELKNLIDKKGI' A
#
# COMPACT_ATOMS: atom_id res chain seq x y z
N MET A 1 12.79 8.77 12.86
CA MET A 1 11.76 8.77 11.80
C MET A 1 12.41 8.34 10.48
N PRO A 2 11.77 7.46 9.68
CA PRO A 2 12.33 7.05 8.39
C PRO A 2 12.42 8.22 7.42
N LYS A 3 13.60 8.38 6.81
CA LYS A 3 14.02 9.55 6.05
C LYS A 3 13.59 9.53 4.59
N ASN A 4 13.26 8.35 4.05
CA ASN A 4 12.83 8.17 2.66
C ASN A 4 11.86 6.98 2.51
N HIS A 5 11.28 6.81 1.32
CA HIS A 5 10.35 5.72 1.04
C HIS A 5 10.97 4.34 1.23
N ASN A 6 12.24 4.15 0.85
CA ASN A 6 12.92 2.86 0.99
C ASN A 6 13.05 2.46 2.47
N GLU A 7 13.40 3.40 3.35
CA GLU A 7 13.41 3.15 4.80
C GLU A 7 12.01 2.84 5.34
N ARG A 8 10.97 3.53 4.86
CA ARG A 8 9.57 3.24 5.27
C ARG A 8 9.16 1.82 4.89
N PHE A 9 9.45 1.38 3.67
CA PHE A 9 9.16 0.02 3.21
C PHE A 9 9.99 -1.04 3.95
N TYR A 10 11.26 -0.75 4.23
CA TYR A 10 12.12 -1.64 5.04
C TYR A 10 11.55 -1.88 6.45
N PHE A 11 11.09 -0.82 7.13
CA PHE A 11 10.48 -0.96 8.44
C PHE A 11 9.14 -1.69 8.40
N LEU A 12 8.32 -1.41 7.37
CA LEU A 12 7.07 -2.13 7.12
C LEU A 12 7.31 -3.63 6.92
N GLU A 13 8.28 -4.02 6.10
CA GLU A 13 8.61 -5.43 5.85
C GLU A 13 9.10 -6.13 7.12
N LYS A 14 9.96 -5.46 7.89
CA LYS A 14 10.60 -6.03 9.07
C LYS A 14 9.65 -6.23 10.25
N TYR A 15 8.73 -5.30 10.48
CA TYR A 15 7.89 -5.28 11.68
C TYR A 15 6.41 -5.59 11.39
N PHE A 16 5.95 -5.41 10.15
CA PHE A 16 4.54 -5.49 9.79
C PHE A 16 4.37 -6.18 8.42
N ARG A 17 4.90 -7.40 8.29
CA ARG A 17 4.96 -8.13 7.01
C ARG A 17 3.63 -8.21 6.26
N GLU A 18 2.53 -8.46 6.95
CA GLU A 18 1.18 -8.50 6.38
C GLU A 18 0.75 -7.14 5.77
N ILE A 19 1.10 -6.04 6.44
CA ILE A 19 0.84 -4.68 5.94
C ILE A 19 1.75 -4.38 4.76
N TYR A 20 3.03 -4.76 4.84
CA TYR A 20 3.99 -4.61 3.76
C TYR A 20 3.54 -5.30 2.48
N GLU A 21 3.03 -6.54 2.56
CA GLU A 21 2.55 -7.28 1.39
C GLU A 21 1.43 -6.52 0.67
N LYS A 22 0.42 -6.03 1.42
CA LYS A 22 -0.68 -5.22 0.86
C LYS A 22 -0.21 -3.88 0.30
N VAL A 23 0.67 -3.17 1.01
CA VAL A 23 1.20 -1.87 0.55
C VAL A 23 2.07 -2.05 -0.68
N SER A 24 2.92 -3.08 -0.74
CA SER A 24 3.78 -3.38 -1.89
C SER A 24 2.96 -3.68 -3.14
N GLU A 25 1.89 -4.45 -3.02
CA GLU A 25 0.98 -4.74 -4.13
C GLU A 25 0.28 -3.48 -4.65
N LEU A 26 -0.26 -2.67 -3.73
CA LEU A 26 -0.86 -1.38 -4.05
C LEU A 26 0.12 -0.45 -4.77
N PHE A 27 1.36 -0.37 -4.27
CA PHE A 27 2.40 0.50 -4.83
C PHE A 27 2.82 0.06 -6.23
N LYS A 28 2.82 -1.25 -6.53
CA LYS A 28 3.05 -1.75 -7.90
C LYS A 28 1.97 -1.29 -8.88
N ILE A 29 0.70 -1.32 -8.47
CA ILE A 29 -0.42 -0.83 -9.30
C ILE A 29 -0.32 0.69 -9.48
N TYR A 30 0.02 1.41 -8.41
CA TYR A 30 0.23 2.85 -8.44
C TYR A 30 1.41 3.26 -9.34
N ILE A 31 2.55 2.57 -9.30
CA ILE A 31 3.66 2.85 -10.22
C ILE A 31 3.24 2.58 -11.68
N LYS A 32 2.47 1.52 -11.94
CA LYS A 32 1.91 1.27 -13.28
C LYS A 32 0.97 2.38 -13.74
N SER A 33 0.27 3.04 -12.81
CA SER A 33 -0.60 4.18 -13.09
C SER A 33 0.12 5.48 -13.46
N TYR A 34 1.38 5.64 -13.06
CA TYR A 34 2.14 6.85 -13.43
C TYR A 34 2.39 6.96 -14.94
N ASN A 35 2.39 5.82 -15.64
CA ASN A 35 2.65 5.75 -17.08
C ASN A 35 1.37 5.60 -17.92
N LEU A 36 0.19 5.45 -17.31
CA LEU A 36 -1.09 5.20 -18.00
C LEU A 36 -2.27 5.78 -17.20
N ARG A 37 -3.18 6.50 -17.86
CA ARG A 37 -4.49 6.85 -17.25
C ARG A 37 -5.14 5.57 -16.73
N LEU A 38 -5.33 5.49 -15.42
CA LEU A 38 -5.98 4.32 -14.81
C LEU A 38 -7.37 4.13 -15.37
N GLY A 39 -7.67 2.90 -15.77
CA GLY A 39 -9.04 2.49 -16.02
C GLY A 39 -9.84 2.42 -14.73
N ILE A 40 -11.16 2.41 -14.86
CA ILE A 40 -12.10 2.28 -13.72
C ILE A 40 -11.79 1.02 -12.89
N LYS A 41 -11.33 -0.07 -13.54
CA LYS A 41 -11.01 -1.33 -12.88
C LYS A 41 -9.81 -1.19 -11.95
N GLU A 42 -8.70 -0.65 -12.43
CA GLU A 42 -7.49 -0.41 -11.65
C GLU A 42 -7.76 0.60 -10.53
N SER A 43 -8.55 1.64 -10.81
CA SER A 43 -8.93 2.65 -9.82
C SER A 43 -9.75 2.03 -8.67
N ASN A 44 -10.65 1.09 -8.98
CA ASN A 44 -11.40 0.34 -7.97
C ASN A 44 -10.49 -0.60 -7.16
N TYR A 45 -9.50 -1.24 -7.78
CA TYR A 45 -8.51 -2.04 -7.04
C TYR A 45 -7.75 -1.20 -6.02
N VAL A 46 -7.23 -0.04 -6.44
CA VAL A 46 -6.50 0.88 -5.54
C VAL A 46 -7.38 1.28 -4.35
N LYS A 47 -8.64 1.65 -4.61
CA LYS A 47 -9.61 2.02 -3.57
C LYS A 47 -9.87 0.88 -2.57
N ASN A 48 -10.06 -0.34 -3.07
CA ASN A 48 -10.35 -1.50 -2.22
C ASN A 48 -9.15 -1.86 -1.33
N TYR A 49 -7.95 -1.90 -1.89
CA TYR A 49 -6.73 -2.15 -1.11
C TYR A 49 -6.49 -1.07 -0.05
N ALA A 50 -6.74 0.20 -0.37
CA ALA A 50 -6.62 1.29 0.60
C ALA A 50 -7.61 1.13 1.77
N ASN A 51 -8.85 0.73 1.49
CA ASN A 51 -9.86 0.47 2.52
C ASN A 51 -9.53 -0.75 3.38
N GLU A 52 -9.02 -1.84 2.78
CA GLU A 52 -8.57 -3.00 3.53
C GLU A 52 -7.44 -2.66 4.50
N LEU A 53 -6.45 -1.88 4.03
CA LEU A 53 -5.35 -1.39 4.85
C LEU A 53 -5.84 -0.56 6.03
N LYS A 54 -6.76 0.38 5.77
CA LYS A 54 -7.38 1.20 6.82
C LYS A 54 -8.04 0.32 7.88
N ASN A 55 -8.90 -0.61 7.47
CA ASN A 55 -9.61 -1.50 8.39
C ASN A 55 -8.65 -2.38 9.21
N LEU A 56 -7.50 -2.77 8.65
CA LEU A 56 -6.51 -3.61 9.31
C LEU A 56 -5.75 -2.82 10.39
N ILE A 57 -5.42 -1.55 10.11
CA ILE A 57 -4.82 -0.63 11.07
C ILE A 57 -5.81 -0.34 12.21
N ASP A 58 -7.05 0.03 11.88
CA ASP A 58 -8.11 0.32 12.85
C ASP A 58 -8.37 -0.89 13.79
N LYS A 59 -8.32 -2.12 13.25
CA LYS A 59 -8.48 -3.35 14.06
C LYS A 59 -7.28 -3.68 14.94
N LYS A 60 -6.05 -3.38 14.50
CA LYS A 60 -4.83 -3.63 15.28
C LYS A 60 -4.58 -2.55 16.33
N GLY A 61 -5.34 -1.45 16.32
CA GLY A 61 -5.21 -0.35 17.27
C GLY A 61 -3.87 0.38 17.14
N ILE A 62 -3.32 0.43 15.93
CA ILE A 62 -2.05 1.10 15.59
C ILE A 62 -2.34 2.53 15.11
#